data_AF-A0A7Z2JEY8-F1
#
_entry.id   AF-A0A7Z2JEY8-F1
#
_cell.length_a   1.000
_cell.length_b   1.000
_cell.length_c   1.000
_cell.angle_alpha   90.00
_cell.angle_beta   90.00
_cell.angle_gamma   90.00
#
_symmetry.space_group_name_H-M   'P 1'
#
loop_
_entity.id
_entity.type
_entity.pdbx_description
1 polymer ?
#
loop_
_entity_poly.entity_id
_entity_poly.type
_entity_poly.pdbx_seq_one_letter_code
_entity_poly.pdbx_strand_id
1 'polypeptide(L)'
;MTTLIKRASAEARAFNKTKAAPKAASRRSAAAADDLDHAPVIESPRKPRFAPVTFSEESGVRYLHFGTEWVQGAMRLSKPNHIELEYAQQMMAWLLFLATPARIVQLGLGAAALTKFAHRFLRPAKVEAIELNPAVVVAARTMFDLPYDDARLTVRELDAWDFVQDRANHGTIGALQIDVYDATARGPVLDSVAFYRAVRACLAEAGVATINLFGDHPSFVRNMKRLNEAFDGRVIALPEVHEGNRVALAFSGPALDVTYAALEKRARVLEAKLGLPASQWVKALRASSGQDGETFTI
;
A
#
# COMPACT_ATOMS: atom_id res chain seq x y z
N MET A 1 -12.95 -1.41 -28.34
CA MET A 1 -13.43 -1.93 -27.05
C MET A 1 -12.31 -2.80 -26.49
N THR A 2 -11.50 -2.24 -25.61
CA THR A 2 -10.28 -2.84 -25.07
C THR A 2 -10.65 -3.63 -23.83
N THR A 3 -10.54 -4.96 -23.89
CA THR A 3 -10.76 -5.83 -22.73
C THR A 3 -9.51 -5.75 -21.86
N LEU A 4 -9.48 -4.81 -20.91
CA LEU A 4 -8.49 -4.82 -19.83
C LEU A 4 -8.56 -6.20 -19.16
N ILE A 5 -7.43 -6.93 -19.13
CA ILE A 5 -7.28 -8.17 -18.38
C ILE A 5 -7.67 -7.88 -16.94
N LYS A 6 -8.82 -8.43 -16.54
CA LYS A 6 -9.46 -8.07 -15.29
C LYS A 6 -8.59 -8.54 -14.12
N ARG A 7 -8.24 -7.63 -13.20
CA ARG A 7 -8.05 -7.93 -11.76
C ARG A 7 -9.35 -8.40 -11.09
N ALA A 8 -10.29 -8.98 -11.85
CA ALA A 8 -11.57 -9.40 -11.32
C ALA A 8 -11.33 -10.48 -10.29
N SER A 9 -11.78 -10.20 -9.06
CA SER A 9 -12.12 -11.14 -8.00
C SER A 9 -12.76 -12.41 -8.60
N ALA A 10 -11.92 -13.37 -8.97
CA ALA A 10 -12.35 -14.71 -9.31
C ALA A 10 -12.79 -15.47 -8.04
N GLU A 11 -12.49 -14.94 -6.85
CA GLU A 11 -12.93 -15.50 -5.58
C GLU A 11 -14.44 -15.30 -5.32
N ALA A 12 -15.06 -14.24 -5.86
CA ALA A 12 -16.54 -14.14 -5.89
C ALA A 12 -17.19 -15.30 -6.68
N ARG A 13 -16.47 -15.88 -7.65
CA ARG A 13 -16.93 -17.06 -8.42
C ARG A 13 -16.47 -18.40 -7.82
N ALA A 14 -15.31 -18.44 -7.15
CA ALA A 14 -14.81 -19.64 -6.49
C ALA A 14 -15.63 -20.03 -5.25
N PHE A 15 -16.17 -19.06 -4.50
CA PHE A 15 -16.92 -19.33 -3.26
C PHE A 15 -18.38 -19.78 -3.47
N ASN A 16 -18.95 -19.66 -4.68
CA ASN A 16 -20.28 -20.22 -4.97
C ASN A 16 -20.29 -21.75 -5.10
N LYS A 17 -19.13 -22.43 -5.07
CA LYS A 17 -19.02 -23.87 -5.31
C LYS A 17 -18.73 -24.75 -4.09
N THR A 18 -18.65 -24.21 -2.88
CA THR A 18 -18.44 -25.03 -1.68
C THR A 18 -19.49 -24.76 -0.60
N LYS A 19 -20.70 -25.29 -0.83
CA LYS A 19 -21.64 -25.63 0.25
C LYS A 19 -21.52 -27.12 0.56
N ALA A 20 -20.72 -27.47 1.56
CA ALA A 20 -20.87 -28.70 2.33
C ALA A 20 -20.14 -28.56 3.66
N ALA A 21 -20.90 -28.49 4.75
CA ALA A 21 -20.38 -28.47 6.11
C ALA A 21 -20.27 -29.90 6.66
N PRO A 22 -19.24 -30.24 7.45
CA PRO A 22 -19.33 -31.32 8.41
C PRO A 22 -19.60 -30.77 9.83
N LYS A 23 -20.39 -31.54 10.57
CA LYS A 23 -20.87 -31.27 11.93
C LYS A 23 -19.74 -31.28 12.96
N ALA A 24 -19.81 -30.36 13.92
CA ALA A 24 -18.96 -30.31 15.10
C ALA A 24 -19.34 -31.37 16.14
N ALA A 25 -18.33 -31.97 16.78
CA ALA A 25 -18.47 -32.67 18.05
C ALA A 25 -17.52 -32.03 19.08
N SER A 26 -18.10 -31.76 20.25
CA SER A 26 -17.51 -31.12 21.43
C SER A 26 -16.51 -32.05 22.16
N ARG A 27 -15.43 -31.46 22.71
CA ARG A 27 -14.98 -31.73 24.10
C ARG A 27 -13.95 -30.69 24.55
N ARG A 28 -14.23 -30.07 25.70
CA ARG A 28 -13.29 -29.28 26.53
C ARG A 28 -12.42 -30.22 27.36
N SER A 29 -11.15 -29.87 27.58
CA SER A 29 -10.50 -30.02 28.88
C SER A 29 -9.23 -29.17 28.97
N ALA A 30 -9.00 -28.65 30.17
CA ALA A 30 -7.92 -27.77 30.56
C ALA A 30 -6.58 -28.49 30.73
N ALA A 31 -5.48 -27.83 30.35
CA ALA A 31 -4.18 -27.91 31.01
C ALA A 31 -3.31 -26.77 30.42
N ALA A 32 -2.91 -25.83 31.27
CA ALA A 32 -2.00 -24.75 30.94
C ALA A 32 -0.75 -24.92 31.80
N ALA A 33 0.40 -24.59 31.21
CA ALA A 33 1.74 -24.48 31.80
C ALA A 33 2.49 -25.80 32.08
N ASP A 34 3.17 -26.36 31.05
CA ASP A 34 4.47 -27.05 31.25
C ASP A 34 5.30 -27.33 29.96
N ASP A 35 4.78 -27.12 28.74
CA ASP A 35 5.45 -27.63 27.51
C ASP A 35 6.46 -26.68 26.81
N LEU A 36 7.15 -25.78 27.52
CA LEU A 36 8.13 -24.87 26.88
C LEU A 36 9.56 -25.43 26.82
N ASP A 37 9.91 -26.42 27.64
CA ASP A 37 11.26 -27.00 27.70
C ASP A 37 11.55 -28.03 26.57
N HIS A 38 10.52 -28.39 25.80
CA HIS A 38 10.63 -29.28 24.63
C HIS A 38 10.22 -28.61 23.31
N ALA A 39 10.08 -27.28 23.30
CA ALA A 39 9.84 -26.55 22.07
C ALA A 39 11.04 -26.74 21.13
N PRO A 40 10.86 -27.31 19.91
CA PRO A 40 11.96 -27.48 18.99
C PRO A 40 12.55 -26.11 18.66
N VAL A 41 13.83 -25.92 19.00
CA VAL A 41 14.60 -24.76 18.59
C VAL A 41 14.57 -24.73 17.07
N ILE A 42 13.90 -23.72 16.49
CA ILE A 42 13.90 -23.51 15.05
C ILE A 42 15.31 -23.05 14.68
N GLU A 43 16.18 -24.00 14.35
CA GLU A 43 17.52 -23.73 13.86
C GLU A 43 17.43 -22.94 12.55
N SER A 44 17.82 -21.67 12.64
CA SER A 44 17.92 -20.68 11.54
C SER A 44 16.58 -20.24 10.92
N PRO A 45 16.35 -18.92 10.74
CA PRO A 45 15.22 -18.44 9.95
C PRO A 45 15.31 -19.03 8.54
N ARG A 46 14.32 -19.84 8.15
CA ARG A 46 14.25 -20.35 6.77
C ARG A 46 14.27 -19.16 5.82
N LYS A 47 15.22 -19.14 4.87
CA LYS A 47 15.25 -18.12 3.82
C LYS A 47 13.86 -18.05 3.16
N PRO A 48 13.25 -16.87 3.07
CA PRO A 48 11.93 -16.73 2.44
C PRO A 48 11.99 -17.25 1.01
N ARG A 49 11.02 -18.09 0.64
CA ARG A 49 10.85 -18.57 -0.73
C ARG A 49 9.93 -17.61 -1.45
N PHE A 50 10.45 -16.93 -2.47
CA PHE A 50 9.66 -16.02 -3.28
C PHE A 50 9.09 -16.72 -4.50
N ALA A 51 7.93 -16.28 -4.94
CA ALA A 51 7.41 -16.70 -6.23
C ALA A 51 8.29 -16.13 -7.37
N PRO A 52 8.32 -16.79 -8.54
CA PRO A 52 9.04 -16.29 -9.70
C PRO A 52 8.54 -14.91 -10.11
N VAL A 53 9.47 -13.98 -10.33
CA VAL A 53 9.15 -12.69 -10.96
C VAL A 53 9.00 -12.92 -12.46
N THR A 54 7.82 -12.66 -13.00
CA THR A 54 7.51 -12.79 -14.42
C THR A 54 6.92 -11.50 -14.98
N PHE A 55 6.92 -11.35 -16.30
CA PHE A 55 6.47 -10.15 -16.98
C PHE A 55 5.65 -10.48 -18.23
N SER A 56 4.69 -9.61 -18.53
CA SER A 56 3.96 -9.62 -19.80
C SER A 56 3.93 -8.21 -20.38
N GLU A 57 3.71 -8.10 -21.69
CA GLU A 57 3.55 -6.81 -22.36
C GLU A 57 2.30 -6.84 -23.22
N GLU A 58 1.47 -5.82 -23.07
CA GLU A 58 0.28 -5.63 -23.88
C GLU A 58 0.04 -4.14 -24.10
N SER A 59 -0.28 -3.75 -25.34
CA SER A 59 -0.66 -2.37 -25.69
C SER A 59 0.34 -1.28 -25.21
N GLY A 60 1.64 -1.59 -25.22
CA GLY A 60 2.71 -0.69 -24.79
C GLY A 60 2.83 -0.53 -23.28
N VAL A 61 2.22 -1.43 -22.50
CA VAL A 61 2.34 -1.50 -21.05
C VAL A 61 3.01 -2.81 -20.68
N ARG A 62 4.03 -2.74 -19.82
CA ARG A 62 4.69 -3.88 -19.20
C ARG A 62 4.10 -4.13 -17.84
N TYR A 63 3.76 -5.38 -17.55
CA TYR A 63 3.15 -5.81 -16.30
C TYR A 63 4.11 -6.70 -15.52
N LEU A 64 4.17 -6.49 -14.21
CA LEU A 64 4.87 -7.33 -13.24
C LEU A 64 3.91 -8.38 -12.69
N HIS A 65 4.38 -9.61 -12.56
CA HIS A 65 3.65 -10.74 -12.00
C HIS A 65 4.53 -11.56 -11.04
N PHE A 66 3.89 -12.31 -10.14
CA PHE A 66 4.56 -13.23 -9.20
C PHE A 66 4.15 -14.69 -9.46
N GLY A 67 4.50 -15.21 -10.63
CA GLY A 67 4.22 -16.61 -11.00
C GLY A 67 2.73 -16.92 -11.23
N THR A 68 1.88 -15.90 -11.26
CA THR A 68 0.43 -15.97 -11.48
C THR A 68 0.00 -14.98 -12.56
N GLU A 69 -1.24 -15.07 -13.05
CA GLU A 69 -1.81 -14.07 -13.97
C GLU A 69 -2.03 -12.69 -13.34
N TRP A 70 -1.99 -12.59 -12.01
CA TRP A 70 -2.26 -11.36 -11.29
C TRP A 70 -1.21 -10.28 -11.55
N VAL A 71 -1.70 -9.09 -11.92
CA VAL A 71 -0.87 -7.89 -12.08
C VAL A 71 -0.46 -7.39 -10.70
N GLN A 72 0.84 -7.30 -10.46
CA GLN A 72 1.46 -6.77 -9.24
C GLN A 72 1.93 -5.32 -9.42
N GLY A 73 2.19 -4.91 -10.66
CA GLY A 73 2.60 -3.56 -11.01
C GLY A 73 2.57 -3.38 -12.52
N ALA A 74 2.58 -2.13 -12.98
CA ALA A 74 2.60 -1.84 -14.41
C ALA A 74 3.42 -0.60 -14.73
N MET A 75 3.96 -0.56 -15.95
CA MET A 75 4.64 0.61 -16.50
C MET A 75 4.33 0.75 -17.98
N ARG A 76 3.87 1.94 -18.37
CA ARG A 76 3.79 2.33 -19.77
C ARG A 76 5.18 2.60 -20.32
N LEU A 77 5.56 1.86 -21.36
CA LEU A 77 6.90 1.95 -21.97
C LEU A 77 7.21 3.35 -22.51
N SER A 78 6.20 4.03 -23.07
CA SER A 78 6.37 5.40 -23.59
C SER A 78 6.35 6.49 -22.52
N LYS A 79 5.94 6.17 -21.27
CA LYS A 79 5.81 7.12 -20.16
C LYS A 79 6.21 6.44 -18.84
N PRO A 80 7.48 6.05 -18.67
CA PRO A 80 7.89 5.17 -17.57
C PRO A 80 7.72 5.77 -16.17
N ASN A 81 7.70 7.11 -16.07
CA ASN A 81 7.47 7.81 -14.80
C ASN A 81 5.99 8.10 -14.52
N HIS A 82 5.07 7.78 -15.43
CA HIS A 82 3.63 7.87 -15.17
C HIS A 82 3.18 6.66 -14.35
N ILE A 83 2.32 6.89 -13.35
CA ILE A 83 1.73 5.81 -12.57
C ILE A 83 0.57 5.24 -13.39
N GLU A 84 0.75 4.02 -13.91
CA GLU A 84 -0.23 3.41 -14.83
C GLU A 84 -1.49 2.89 -14.12
N LEU A 85 -1.34 2.33 -12.90
CA LEU A 85 -2.44 1.71 -12.18
C LEU A 85 -3.22 2.72 -11.32
N GLU A 86 -4.55 2.62 -11.34
CA GLU A 86 -5.44 3.60 -10.70
C GLU A 86 -5.28 3.64 -9.18
N TYR A 87 -5.18 2.48 -8.52
CA TYR A 87 -4.94 2.45 -7.06
C TYR A 87 -3.61 3.10 -6.70
N ALA A 88 -2.56 2.92 -7.51
CA ALA A 88 -1.25 3.48 -7.25
C ALA A 88 -1.29 5.01 -7.42
N GLN A 89 -2.10 5.53 -8.36
CA GLN A 89 -2.38 6.96 -8.42
C GLN A 89 -3.09 7.41 -7.14
N GLN A 90 -4.15 6.72 -6.71
CA GLN A 90 -4.87 7.05 -5.47
C GLN A 90 -4.00 6.97 -4.21
N MET A 91 -2.97 6.12 -4.18
CA MET A 91 -1.99 6.08 -3.09
C MET A 91 -1.19 7.37 -2.94
N MET A 92 -1.24 8.28 -3.92
CA MET A 92 -0.68 9.64 -3.86
C MET A 92 -1.66 10.68 -3.30
N ALA A 93 -2.87 10.30 -2.88
CA ALA A 93 -3.88 11.22 -2.34
C ALA A 93 -3.44 11.97 -1.07
N TRP A 94 -2.39 11.50 -0.38
CA TRP A 94 -1.75 12.23 0.70
C TRP A 94 -1.25 13.63 0.27
N LEU A 95 -0.97 13.86 -1.02
CA LEU A 95 -0.57 15.16 -1.57
C LEU A 95 -1.66 16.26 -1.44
N LEU A 96 -2.92 15.86 -1.20
CA LEU A 96 -4.00 16.79 -0.89
C LEU A 96 -3.79 17.49 0.46
N PHE A 97 -3.13 16.82 1.40
CA PHE A 97 -3.01 17.27 2.79
C PHE A 97 -1.60 17.75 3.13
N LEU A 98 -0.58 17.22 2.44
CA LEU A 98 0.82 17.58 2.68
C LEU A 98 1.46 18.26 1.47
N ALA A 99 2.28 19.28 1.76
CA ALA A 99 3.36 19.66 0.86
C ALA A 99 4.39 18.53 0.76
N THR A 100 5.22 18.53 -0.29
CA THR A 100 6.26 17.50 -0.46
C THR A 100 7.14 17.42 0.80
N PRO A 101 7.12 16.31 1.56
CA PRO A 101 7.92 16.19 2.77
C PRO A 101 9.39 15.93 2.45
N ALA A 102 10.26 16.07 3.45
CA ALA A 102 11.69 15.82 3.29
C ALA A 102 12.02 14.33 3.02
N ARG A 103 11.20 13.40 3.55
CA ARG A 103 11.37 11.95 3.40
C ARG A 103 10.04 11.28 3.06
N ILE A 104 10.05 10.45 2.02
CA ILE A 104 8.94 9.63 1.56
C ILE A 104 9.42 8.17 1.53
N VAL A 105 8.64 7.25 2.08
CA VAL A 105 8.99 5.82 2.14
C VAL A 105 7.90 4.95 1.53
N GLN A 106 8.29 3.96 0.73
CA GLN A 106 7.44 2.87 0.27
C GLN A 106 7.85 1.56 0.94
N LEU A 107 6.89 0.86 1.52
CA LEU A 107 7.01 -0.53 1.94
C LEU A 107 6.40 -1.40 0.82
N GLY A 108 7.25 -2.16 0.14
CA GLY A 108 6.95 -2.81 -1.13
C GLY A 108 7.40 -1.94 -2.32
N LEU A 109 8.19 -2.52 -3.24
CA LEU A 109 8.69 -1.81 -4.41
C LEU A 109 7.83 -2.05 -5.66
N GLY A 110 7.44 -3.31 -5.91
CA GLY A 110 6.69 -3.69 -7.11
C GLY A 110 7.37 -3.23 -8.41
N ALA A 111 6.59 -2.66 -9.34
CA ALA A 111 7.10 -2.05 -10.58
C ALA A 111 7.73 -0.65 -10.35
N ALA A 112 7.99 -0.29 -9.09
CA ALA A 112 8.57 0.96 -8.62
C ALA A 112 7.82 2.23 -9.04
N ALA A 113 6.53 2.12 -9.38
CA ALA A 113 5.72 3.22 -9.89
C ALA A 113 5.68 4.42 -8.93
N LEU A 114 5.38 4.17 -7.65
CA LEU A 114 5.35 5.20 -6.61
C LEU A 114 6.74 5.80 -6.36
N THR A 115 7.75 4.94 -6.24
CA THR A 115 9.14 5.31 -5.94
C THR A 115 9.73 6.20 -7.04
N LYS A 116 9.67 5.78 -8.30
CA LYS A 116 10.22 6.58 -9.42
C LYS A 116 9.41 7.86 -9.67
N PHE A 117 8.09 7.83 -9.48
CA PHE A 117 7.26 9.02 -9.56
C PHE A 117 7.68 10.05 -8.51
N ALA A 118 7.80 9.64 -7.25
CA ALA A 118 8.22 10.51 -6.16
C ALA A 118 9.65 11.04 -6.40
N HIS A 119 10.60 10.19 -6.82
CA HIS A 119 11.96 10.61 -7.13
C HIS A 119 12.02 11.61 -8.29
N ARG A 120 11.20 11.43 -9.33
CA ARG A 120 11.18 12.31 -10.49
C ARG A 120 10.55 13.66 -10.18
N PHE A 121 9.36 13.66 -9.56
CA PHE A 121 8.48 14.84 -9.52
C PHE A 121 8.39 15.52 -8.16
N LEU A 122 8.66 14.81 -7.07
CA LEU A 122 8.53 15.34 -5.70
C LEU A 122 9.90 15.80 -5.16
N ARG A 123 10.53 16.73 -5.86
CA ARG A 123 11.76 17.38 -5.39
C ARG A 123 11.40 18.40 -4.28
N PRO A 124 12.13 18.48 -3.15
CA PRO A 124 13.46 17.92 -2.83
C PRO A 124 13.48 16.62 -2.00
N ALA A 125 12.38 15.86 -1.90
CA ALA A 125 12.26 14.69 -1.01
C ALA A 125 13.36 13.62 -1.23
N LYS A 126 13.91 13.07 -0.14
CA LYS A 126 14.55 11.75 -0.16
C LYS A 126 13.46 10.68 -0.26
N VAL A 127 13.65 9.73 -1.15
CA VAL A 127 12.71 8.66 -1.46
C VAL A 127 13.39 7.32 -1.18
N GLU A 128 12.74 6.51 -0.37
CA GLU A 128 13.26 5.20 0.01
C GLU A 128 12.22 4.12 -0.24
N ALA A 129 12.63 3.01 -0.83
CA ALA A 129 11.78 1.84 -1.00
C ALA A 129 12.38 0.62 -0.28
N ILE A 130 11.54 -0.07 0.46
CA ILE A 130 11.88 -1.26 1.23
C ILE A 130 11.24 -2.46 0.56
N GLU A 131 12.06 -3.38 0.07
CA GLU A 131 11.61 -4.56 -0.67
C GLU A 131 12.24 -5.81 -0.08
N LEU A 132 11.45 -6.85 0.14
CA LEU A 132 11.96 -8.09 0.73
C LEU A 132 12.55 -9.03 -0.34
N ASN A 133 12.01 -9.00 -1.57
CA ASN A 133 12.40 -9.89 -2.66
C ASN A 133 13.48 -9.25 -3.55
N PRO A 134 14.74 -9.73 -3.52
CA PRO A 134 15.82 -9.18 -4.37
C PRO A 134 15.51 -9.27 -5.87
N ALA A 135 14.73 -10.26 -6.31
CA ALA A 135 14.35 -10.37 -7.71
C ALA A 135 13.43 -9.22 -8.17
N VAL A 136 12.62 -8.66 -7.26
CA VAL A 136 11.80 -7.47 -7.53
C VAL A 136 12.68 -6.24 -7.67
N VAL A 137 13.70 -6.09 -6.82
CA VAL A 137 14.68 -5.00 -6.93
C VAL A 137 15.38 -5.06 -8.30
N VAL A 138 15.89 -6.23 -8.68
CA VAL A 138 16.53 -6.41 -10.00
C VAL A 138 15.56 -6.07 -11.13
N ALA A 139 14.34 -6.62 -11.11
CA ALA A 139 13.34 -6.35 -12.13
C ALA A 139 12.96 -4.86 -12.19
N ALA A 140 12.84 -4.17 -11.06
CA ALA A 140 12.53 -2.75 -11.02
C ALA A 140 13.59 -1.92 -11.78
N ARG A 141 14.87 -2.25 -11.59
CA ARG A 141 16.00 -1.58 -12.26
C ARG A 141 16.10 -1.93 -13.75
N THR A 142 15.99 -3.21 -14.10
CA THR A 142 16.28 -3.69 -15.45
C THR A 142 15.07 -3.66 -16.38
N MET A 143 13.86 -3.78 -15.81
CA MET A 143 12.60 -3.93 -16.57
C MET A 143 11.59 -2.81 -16.31
N PHE A 144 11.74 -1.99 -15.26
CA PHE A 144 10.75 -0.94 -14.93
C PHE A 144 11.34 0.47 -14.76
N ASP A 145 12.50 0.72 -15.38
CA ASP A 145 13.15 2.03 -15.48
C ASP A 145 13.39 2.74 -14.14
N LEU A 146 13.59 1.99 -13.06
CA LEU A 146 13.99 2.58 -11.78
C LEU A 146 15.49 2.94 -11.83
N PRO A 147 15.88 4.23 -11.79
CA PRO A 147 17.26 4.65 -11.98
C PRO A 147 18.08 4.40 -10.72
N TYR A 148 19.34 3.98 -10.84
CA TYR A 148 20.21 3.61 -9.70
C TYR A 148 20.16 4.60 -8.53
N ASP A 149 20.49 4.08 -7.34
CA ASP A 149 20.54 4.90 -6.12
C ASP A 149 21.46 6.11 -6.28
N ASP A 150 21.00 7.22 -5.71
CA ASP A 150 21.66 8.52 -5.73
C ASP A 150 21.47 9.21 -4.37
N ALA A 151 21.85 10.49 -4.28
CA ALA A 151 21.73 11.24 -3.02
C ALA A 151 20.28 11.40 -2.49
N ARG A 152 19.27 11.11 -3.32
CA ARG A 152 17.84 11.21 -3.01
C ARG A 152 17.12 9.87 -3.04
N LEU A 153 17.54 8.91 -3.84
CA LEU A 153 16.89 7.60 -3.99
C LEU A 153 17.72 6.51 -3.30
N THR A 154 17.04 5.72 -2.48
CA THR A 154 17.63 4.52 -1.87
C THR A 154 16.65 3.35 -1.96
N VAL A 155 17.13 2.18 -2.38
CA VAL A 155 16.34 0.95 -2.34
C VAL A 155 17.04 -0.06 -1.46
N ARG A 156 16.34 -0.58 -0.46
CA ARG A 156 16.91 -1.51 0.51
C ARG A 156 16.19 -2.84 0.48
N GLU A 157 16.99 -3.89 0.40
CA GLU A 157 16.54 -5.27 0.60
C GLU A 157 16.38 -5.52 2.10
N LEU A 158 15.17 -5.34 2.63
CA LEU A 158 14.88 -5.41 4.05
C LEU A 158 13.41 -5.78 4.29
N ASP A 159 13.13 -6.46 5.40
CA ASP A 159 11.76 -6.71 5.84
C ASP A 159 11.09 -5.42 6.31
N ALA A 160 9.85 -5.19 5.88
CA ALA A 160 9.09 -4.00 6.25
C ALA A 160 8.82 -3.91 7.76
N TRP A 161 8.67 -5.06 8.46
CA TRP A 161 8.57 -5.12 9.92
C TRP A 161 9.86 -4.63 10.59
N ASP A 162 11.01 -5.11 10.12
CA ASP A 162 12.31 -4.71 10.67
C ASP A 162 12.57 -3.21 10.44
N PHE A 163 12.18 -2.70 9.27
CA PHE A 163 12.27 -1.27 8.97
C PHE A 163 11.46 -0.41 9.95
N VAL A 164 10.21 -0.75 10.22
CA VAL A 164 9.35 0.07 11.10
C VAL A 164 9.70 -0.09 12.59
N GLN A 165 10.39 -1.17 12.95
CA GLN A 165 10.88 -1.40 14.31
C GLN A 165 12.17 -0.64 14.62
N ASP A 166 12.95 -0.27 13.59
CA ASP A 166 14.15 0.55 13.75
C ASP A 166 13.79 1.96 14.25
N ARG A 167 14.26 2.28 15.45
CA ARG A 167 14.03 3.56 16.12
C ARG A 167 14.63 4.74 15.35
N ALA A 168 15.62 4.52 14.50
CA ALA A 168 16.18 5.57 13.63
C ALA A 168 15.14 6.11 12.62
N ASN A 169 14.07 5.35 12.33
CA ASN A 169 13.00 5.79 11.44
C ASN A 169 11.88 6.55 12.17
N HIS A 170 11.84 6.54 13.50
CA HIS A 170 10.72 7.06 14.28
C HIS A 170 10.64 8.59 14.20
N GLY A 171 9.45 9.13 13.88
CA GLY A 171 9.22 10.57 13.76
C GLY A 171 9.82 11.24 12.52
N THR A 172 10.28 10.48 11.52
CA THR A 172 11.10 11.05 10.41
C THR A 172 10.41 11.08 9.04
N ILE A 173 9.29 10.36 8.87
CA ILE A 173 8.70 10.11 7.55
C ILE A 173 7.44 10.97 7.36
N GLY A 174 7.42 11.83 6.34
CA GLY A 174 6.22 12.63 6.08
C GLY A 174 5.13 11.86 5.34
N ALA A 175 5.51 11.00 4.40
CA ALA A 175 4.58 10.12 3.69
C ALA A 175 5.10 8.69 3.64
N LEU A 176 4.31 7.72 4.11
CA LEU A 176 4.64 6.30 4.12
C LEU A 176 3.57 5.51 3.35
N GLN A 177 3.97 4.76 2.33
CA GLN A 177 3.03 4.03 1.47
C GLN A 177 3.23 2.52 1.65
N ILE A 178 2.16 1.78 1.93
CA ILE A 178 2.19 0.33 2.15
C ILE A 178 1.52 -0.35 0.96
N ASP A 179 2.33 -1.03 0.15
CA ASP A 179 1.93 -1.76 -1.05
C ASP A 179 2.55 -3.17 -1.04
N VAL A 180 2.50 -3.84 0.12
CA VAL A 180 3.09 -5.16 0.34
C VAL A 180 2.03 -6.23 0.13
N TYR A 181 2.22 -7.09 -0.88
CA TYR A 181 1.33 -8.23 -1.17
C TYR A 181 2.12 -9.52 -1.28
N ASP A 182 1.47 -10.65 -0.99
CA ASP A 182 2.04 -11.95 -1.30
C ASP A 182 1.93 -12.31 -2.80
N ALA A 183 2.54 -13.42 -3.19
CA ALA A 183 2.53 -13.93 -4.57
C ALA A 183 1.12 -14.21 -5.11
N THR A 184 0.13 -14.41 -4.24
CA THR A 184 -1.27 -14.62 -4.62
C THR A 184 -2.07 -13.32 -4.68
N ALA A 185 -1.40 -12.16 -4.57
CA ALA A 185 -2.04 -10.85 -4.43
C ALA A 185 -3.06 -10.87 -3.29
N ARG A 186 -2.76 -11.50 -2.14
CA ARG A 186 -3.60 -11.42 -0.94
C ARG A 186 -3.13 -10.30 -0.04
N GLY A 187 -4.10 -9.63 0.59
CA GLY A 187 -3.97 -8.37 1.34
C GLY A 187 -2.81 -8.34 2.33
N PRO A 188 -2.44 -7.17 2.87
CA PRO A 188 -1.09 -6.93 3.35
C PRO A 188 -0.60 -8.06 4.27
N VAL A 189 0.55 -8.65 3.90
CA VAL A 189 1.20 -9.71 4.68
C VAL A 189 1.42 -9.25 6.13
N LEU A 190 1.57 -7.94 6.30
CA LEU A 190 1.67 -7.24 7.58
C LEU A 190 0.39 -6.43 7.83
N ASP A 191 -0.60 -7.04 8.48
CA ASP A 191 -1.91 -6.42 8.72
C ASP A 191 -2.27 -6.24 10.21
N SER A 192 -1.32 -6.37 11.13
CA SER A 192 -1.56 -6.33 12.58
C SER A 192 -1.64 -4.90 13.14
N VAL A 193 -2.32 -4.74 14.28
CA VAL A 193 -2.34 -3.45 15.01
C VAL A 193 -0.92 -3.03 15.42
N ALA A 194 -0.09 -3.99 15.85
CA ALA A 194 1.29 -3.72 16.24
C ALA A 194 2.10 -3.14 15.06
N PHE A 195 1.91 -3.69 13.86
CA PHE A 195 2.54 -3.16 12.66
C PHE A 195 2.06 -1.76 12.32
N TYR A 196 0.75 -1.53 12.33
CA TYR A 196 0.22 -0.20 12.06
C TYR A 196 0.63 0.84 13.12
N ARG A 197 0.80 0.44 14.39
CA ARG A 197 1.38 1.32 15.43
C ARG A 197 2.86 1.62 15.18
N ALA A 198 3.64 0.63 14.74
CA ALA A 198 5.04 0.85 14.36
C ALA A 198 5.17 1.76 13.12
N VAL A 199 4.31 1.58 12.12
CA VAL A 199 4.17 2.49 10.97
C VAL A 199 3.87 3.91 11.45
N ARG A 200 2.87 4.08 12.32
CA ARG A 200 2.52 5.39 12.89
C ARG A 200 3.69 6.01 13.65
N ALA A 201 4.46 5.24 14.40
CA ALA A 201 5.65 5.73 15.10
C ALA A 201 6.75 6.23 14.14
N CYS A 202 6.82 5.68 12.92
CA CYS A 202 7.75 6.16 11.88
C CYS A 202 7.34 7.49 11.24
N LEU A 203 6.04 7.80 11.25
CA LEU A 203 5.55 9.05 10.69
C LEU A 203 6.01 10.25 11.53
N ALA A 204 6.34 11.33 10.85
CA ALA A 204 6.58 12.64 11.46
C ALA A 204 5.31 13.14 12.19
N GLU A 205 5.48 14.20 12.98
CA GLU A 205 4.38 14.81 13.75
C GLU A 205 3.15 15.07 12.87
N ALA A 206 3.35 15.60 11.66
CA ALA A 206 2.31 15.76 10.63
C ALA A 206 2.59 14.86 9.41
N GLY A 207 2.41 13.55 9.57
CA GLY A 207 2.60 12.54 8.53
C GLY A 207 1.31 11.88 8.06
N VAL A 208 1.37 11.27 6.88
CA VAL A 208 0.27 10.49 6.30
C VAL A 208 0.79 9.14 5.84
N ALA A 209 0.10 8.07 6.24
CA ALA A 209 0.27 6.76 5.63
C ALA A 209 -0.81 6.51 4.58
N THR A 210 -0.45 5.90 3.45
CA THR A 210 -1.42 5.33 2.50
C THR A 210 -1.25 3.83 2.37
N ILE A 211 -2.36 3.09 2.37
CA ILE A 211 -2.36 1.63 2.40
C ILE A 211 -3.25 1.13 1.27
N ASN A 212 -2.70 0.26 0.43
CA ASN A 212 -3.47 -0.44 -0.59
C ASN A 212 -4.17 -1.65 0.05
N LEU A 213 -5.49 -1.75 -0.09
CA LEU A 213 -6.32 -2.82 0.46
C LEU A 213 -7.18 -3.43 -0.65
N PHE A 214 -7.62 -4.68 -0.47
CA PHE A 214 -8.68 -5.27 -1.29
C PHE A 214 -10.04 -4.83 -0.75
N GLY A 215 -10.87 -4.22 -1.59
CA GLY A 215 -12.18 -3.69 -1.20
C GLY A 215 -13.23 -4.79 -0.99
N ASP A 216 -13.34 -5.70 -1.95
CA ASP A 216 -14.27 -6.83 -1.94
C ASP A 216 -13.64 -8.11 -1.33
N HIS A 217 -13.02 -7.97 -0.15
CA HIS A 217 -12.44 -9.11 0.58
C HIS A 217 -12.67 -8.96 2.10
N PRO A 218 -12.95 -10.06 2.85
CA PRO A 218 -13.18 -9.99 4.30
C PRO A 218 -12.04 -9.34 5.10
N SER A 219 -10.82 -9.33 4.55
CA SER A 219 -9.68 -8.64 5.17
C SER A 219 -9.85 -7.13 5.18
N PHE A 220 -10.69 -6.52 4.33
CA PHE A 220 -10.91 -5.07 4.31
C PHE A 220 -11.39 -4.57 5.66
N VAL A 221 -12.51 -5.12 6.15
CA VAL A 221 -13.13 -4.72 7.43
C VAL A 221 -12.15 -4.92 8.59
N ARG A 222 -11.41 -6.05 8.57
CA ARG A 222 -10.38 -6.33 9.58
C ARG A 222 -9.25 -5.29 9.55
N ASN A 223 -8.75 -4.95 8.37
CA ASN A 223 -7.71 -3.94 8.20
C ASN A 223 -8.18 -2.57 8.67
N MET A 224 -9.39 -2.16 8.29
CA MET A 224 -9.96 -0.89 8.73
C MET A 224 -10.10 -0.82 10.26
N LYS A 225 -10.54 -1.90 10.92
CA LYS A 225 -10.59 -1.93 12.39
C LYS A 225 -9.21 -1.73 13.01
N ARG A 226 -8.20 -2.42 12.50
CA ARG A 226 -6.83 -2.37 13.04
C ARG A 226 -6.13 -1.04 12.75
N LEU A 227 -6.36 -0.46 11.58
CA LEU A 227 -5.89 0.88 11.23
C LEU A 227 -6.52 1.92 12.15
N ASN A 228 -7.83 1.87 12.36
CA ASN A 228 -8.52 2.78 13.29
C ASN A 228 -7.98 2.64 14.71
N GLU A 229 -7.70 1.42 15.19
CA GLU A 229 -7.09 1.22 16.51
C GLU A 229 -5.65 1.76 16.61
N ALA A 230 -4.87 1.69 15.52
CA ALA A 230 -3.49 2.16 15.51
C ALA A 230 -3.36 3.68 15.35
N PHE A 231 -4.29 4.30 14.63
CA PHE A 231 -4.29 5.72 14.27
C PHE A 231 -5.40 6.52 14.97
N ASP A 232 -5.90 6.04 16.11
CA ASP A 232 -6.88 6.72 16.96
C ASP A 232 -8.14 7.18 16.21
N GLY A 233 -8.65 6.35 15.31
CA GLY A 233 -9.84 6.64 14.49
C GLY A 233 -9.57 7.56 13.28
N ARG A 234 -8.34 8.00 13.08
CA ARG A 234 -7.98 9.00 12.06
C ARG A 234 -7.61 8.34 10.74
N VAL A 235 -8.57 7.57 10.22
CA VAL A 235 -8.41 6.75 9.02
C VAL A 235 -9.63 6.89 8.12
N ILE A 236 -9.39 7.14 6.84
CA ILE A 236 -10.45 7.16 5.82
C ILE A 236 -10.05 6.30 4.62
N ALA A 237 -10.99 5.49 4.11
CA ALA A 237 -10.79 4.72 2.89
C ALA A 237 -11.54 5.36 1.73
N LEU A 238 -10.85 5.61 0.63
CA LEU A 238 -11.48 6.04 -0.60
C LEU A 238 -12.38 4.92 -1.17
N PRO A 239 -13.31 5.26 -2.08
CA PRO A 239 -14.12 4.28 -2.80
C PRO A 239 -13.24 3.30 -3.58
N GLU A 240 -13.81 2.14 -3.88
CA GLU A 240 -13.14 1.11 -4.68
C GLU A 240 -12.86 1.59 -6.11
N VAL A 241 -11.65 1.31 -6.59
CA VAL A 241 -11.28 1.52 -8.00
C VAL A 241 -11.73 0.35 -8.86
N HIS A 242 -11.70 0.50 -10.19
CA HIS A 242 -12.15 -0.52 -11.14
C HIS A 242 -11.47 -1.90 -10.96
N GLU A 243 -10.28 -1.90 -10.36
CA GLU A 243 -9.46 -3.09 -10.12
C GLU A 243 -9.79 -3.81 -8.80
N GLY A 244 -10.77 -3.33 -8.02
CA GLY A 244 -11.17 -3.93 -6.74
C GLY A 244 -10.36 -3.48 -5.53
N ASN A 245 -9.40 -2.56 -5.73
CA ASN A 245 -8.58 -2.01 -4.66
C ASN A 245 -9.27 -0.83 -3.97
N ARG A 246 -8.97 -0.64 -2.68
CA ARG A 246 -9.34 0.54 -1.90
C ARG A 246 -8.10 1.09 -1.22
N VAL A 247 -7.88 2.39 -1.37
CA VAL A 247 -6.76 3.07 -0.69
C VAL A 247 -7.26 3.68 0.62
N ALA A 248 -6.65 3.28 1.73
CA ALA A 248 -6.83 3.93 3.03
C ALA A 248 -5.77 5.01 3.23
N LEU A 249 -6.17 6.14 3.80
CA LEU A 249 -5.31 7.20 4.30
C LEU A 249 -5.41 7.21 5.83
N ALA A 250 -4.27 7.23 6.51
CA ALA A 250 -4.18 7.27 7.97
C ALA A 250 -3.27 8.42 8.41
N PHE A 251 -3.70 9.21 9.38
CA PHE A 251 -3.07 10.49 9.73
C PHE A 251 -2.40 10.43 11.11
N SER A 252 -1.12 10.84 11.21
CA SER A 252 -0.42 10.97 12.51
C SER A 252 -0.50 12.37 13.13
N GLY A 253 -0.93 13.37 12.34
CA GLY A 253 -0.98 14.83 12.62
C GLY A 253 -1.76 15.29 13.84
N PRO A 254 -1.92 16.61 14.04
CA PRO A 254 -3.07 17.15 14.76
C PRO A 254 -4.37 16.91 13.98
N ALA A 255 -5.54 17.08 14.63
CA ALA A 255 -6.85 17.04 13.98
C ALA A 255 -6.85 17.92 12.71
N LEU A 256 -7.39 17.40 11.62
CA LEU A 256 -7.51 18.14 10.37
C LEU A 256 -8.88 18.81 10.31
N ASP A 257 -8.88 20.08 9.93
CA ASP A 257 -10.05 20.88 9.58
C ASP A 257 -9.67 21.65 8.31
N VAL A 258 -10.13 21.16 7.16
CA VAL A 258 -9.79 21.73 5.85
C VAL A 258 -11.02 21.82 4.97
N THR A 259 -11.26 22.98 4.37
CA THR A 259 -12.39 23.17 3.48
C THR A 259 -12.23 22.35 2.20
N TYR A 260 -13.33 21.81 1.68
CA TYR A 260 -13.32 21.13 0.38
C TYR A 260 -12.88 22.09 -0.74
N ALA A 261 -13.19 23.38 -0.65
CA ALA A 261 -12.70 24.38 -1.59
C ALA A 261 -11.15 24.49 -1.59
N ALA A 262 -10.51 24.39 -0.42
CA ALA A 262 -9.05 24.35 -0.34
C ALA A 262 -8.48 23.06 -0.94
N LEU A 263 -9.11 21.90 -0.68
CA LEU A 263 -8.73 20.63 -1.28
C LEU A 263 -8.89 20.63 -2.81
N GLU A 264 -9.96 21.20 -3.34
CA GLU A 264 -10.18 21.37 -4.79
C GLU A 264 -9.14 22.28 -5.42
N LYS A 265 -8.80 23.40 -4.76
CA LYS A 265 -7.72 24.29 -5.22
C LYS A 265 -6.39 23.55 -5.26
N ARG A 266 -6.08 22.75 -4.22
CA ARG A 266 -4.88 21.91 -4.16
C ARG A 266 -4.89 20.87 -5.27
N ALA A 267 -6.01 20.19 -5.48
CA ALA A 267 -6.18 19.17 -6.51
C ALA A 267 -5.87 19.71 -7.91
N ARG A 268 -6.39 20.89 -8.28
CA ARG A 268 -6.09 21.53 -9.57
C ARG A 268 -4.59 21.79 -9.77
N VAL A 269 -3.87 22.17 -8.70
CA VAL A 269 -2.41 22.35 -8.75
C VAL A 269 -1.70 21.02 -8.96
N LEU A 270 -2.14 19.95 -8.30
CA LEU A 270 -1.58 18.61 -8.47
C LEU A 270 -1.82 18.08 -9.88
N GLU A 271 -3.03 18.25 -10.42
CA GLU A 271 -3.38 17.87 -11.79
C GLU A 271 -2.49 18.58 -12.81
N ALA A 272 -2.37 19.90 -12.69
CA ALA A 272 -1.56 20.69 -13.62
C ALA A 272 -0.06 20.38 -13.54
N LYS A 273 0.48 20.14 -12.35
CA LYS A 273 1.94 19.93 -12.16
C LYS A 273 2.37 18.47 -12.32
N LEU A 274 1.50 17.53 -11.97
CA LEU A 274 1.86 16.13 -11.78
C LEU A 274 1.05 15.17 -12.66
N GLY A 275 -0.02 15.64 -13.32
CA GLY A 275 -0.89 14.81 -14.16
C GLY A 275 -1.64 13.71 -13.39
N LEU A 276 -1.79 13.85 -12.08
CA LEU A 276 -2.54 12.95 -11.21
C LEU A 276 -4.01 13.37 -11.15
N PRO A 277 -5.01 12.47 -11.10
CA PRO A 277 -6.43 12.81 -11.12
C PRO A 277 -6.95 13.29 -9.76
N ALA A 278 -6.31 14.30 -9.17
CA ALA A 278 -6.52 14.70 -7.79
C ALA A 278 -7.93 15.24 -7.50
N SER A 279 -8.62 15.81 -8.49
CA SER A 279 -10.01 16.27 -8.31
C SER A 279 -10.96 15.10 -8.08
N GLN A 280 -10.65 13.92 -8.63
CA GLN A 280 -11.43 12.71 -8.36
C GLN A 280 -11.24 12.24 -6.92
N TRP A 281 -10.04 12.40 -6.35
CA TRP A 281 -9.76 12.06 -4.96
C TRP A 281 -10.53 12.94 -3.97
N VAL A 282 -10.73 14.23 -4.29
CA VAL A 282 -11.57 15.12 -3.44
C VAL A 282 -13.04 14.68 -3.46
N LYS A 283 -13.57 14.31 -4.63
CA LYS A 283 -14.93 13.75 -4.74
C LYS A 283 -15.07 12.44 -3.97
N ALA A 284 -14.09 11.55 -4.12
CA ALA A 284 -13.99 10.29 -3.40
C ALA A 284 -13.94 10.51 -1.88
N LEU A 285 -13.14 11.48 -1.41
CA LEU A 285 -13.04 11.85 -0.01
C LEU A 285 -14.40 12.30 0.54
N ARG A 286 -15.10 13.18 -0.20
CA ARG A 286 -16.44 13.64 0.18
C ARG A 286 -17.42 12.48 0.31
N ALA A 287 -17.48 11.61 -0.69
CA ALA A 287 -18.33 10.44 -0.70
C ALA A 287 -18.03 9.48 0.47
N SER A 288 -16.75 9.26 0.79
CA SER A 288 -16.34 8.37 1.88
C SER A 288 -16.52 8.96 3.28
N SER A 289 -16.42 10.28 3.44
CA SER A 289 -16.49 10.94 4.75
C SER A 289 -17.89 10.91 5.36
N GLY A 290 -18.94 10.89 4.53
CA GLY A 290 -20.32 11.06 4.97
C GLY A 290 -20.58 12.43 5.63
N GLN A 291 -19.68 13.41 5.44
CA GLN A 291 -19.80 14.75 6.00
C GLN A 291 -20.52 15.66 5.01
N ASP A 292 -21.67 16.20 5.41
CA ASP A 292 -22.48 17.14 4.60
C ASP A 292 -21.97 18.60 4.69
N GLY A 293 -20.93 18.85 5.50
CA GLY A 293 -20.34 20.17 5.71
C GLY A 293 -19.40 20.64 4.59
N GLU A 294 -19.02 21.91 4.65
CA GLU A 294 -18.04 22.51 3.72
C GLU A 294 -16.59 22.07 3.99
N THR A 295 -16.37 21.40 5.11
CA THR A 295 -15.07 21.03 5.65
C THR A 295 -14.94 19.51 5.75
N PHE A 296 -13.76 19.01 5.42
CA PHE A 296 -13.31 17.67 5.79
C PHE A 296 -12.61 17.70 7.15
N THR A 297 -13.13 16.91 8.09
CA THR A 297 -12.58 16.77 9.45
C THR A 297 -12.16 15.33 9.75
N ILE A 298 -11.00 15.14 10.40
CA ILE A 298 -10.50 13.82 10.84
C ILE A 298 -9.41 13.90 11.92
#